data_AF-A0A958PZ14-F1
#
_entry.id   AF-A0A958PZ14-F1
#
_cell.length_a   1.000
_cell.length_b   1.000
_cell.length_c   1.000
_cell.angle_alpha   90.00
_cell.angle_beta   90.00
_cell.angle_gamma   90.00
#
_symmetry.space_group_name_H-M   'P 1'
#
loop_
_entity.id
_entity.type
_entity.pdbx_description
1 polymer ?
#
loop_
_entity_poly.entity_id
_entity_poly.type
_entity_poly.pdbx_seq_one_letter_code
_entity_poly.pdbx_strand_id
1 'polypeptide(L)'
;MTVYRRLIVITISILGIVYAFTQLRSIEEQEKELKDHYSAFPSADWIRPFLIGHEGVLADLLWLHAIDVSLEEGLVSDEYVFLHNLINFVVDLDPKFEDIAIWSTAVLDFSTGASQKEKTKAIIEILQKVWRHHLYHPTGWNHTKTYWMIPVNLGYAYSEELGQHELGAKYFGMAARIPDTPEYFKTWAATLYQKEIGKSEQSIKAMEDLLVLEILHQKKKGIVDKNMLRKIEVRLEAFYRDAAMEDMARTRISMIKKKIEENQELWEQKYVFLPLDFFLILNVQSSQLDAGIYDVYFPYLSALDEGA
;
A
#
# COMPACT_ATOMS: atom_id res chain seq x y z
N MET A 1 -1.48 -23.68 38.01
CA MET A 1 -0.63 -24.22 36.92
C MET A 1 -0.50 -23.25 35.74
N THR A 2 -1.58 -22.55 35.36
CA THR A 2 -1.60 -21.52 34.29
C THR A 2 -0.70 -20.31 34.56
N VAL A 3 -0.57 -19.87 35.82
CA VAL A 3 0.28 -18.72 36.20
C VAL A 3 1.77 -19.00 35.97
N TYR A 4 2.25 -20.17 36.38
CA TYR A 4 3.65 -20.58 36.18
C TYR A 4 4.02 -20.71 34.70
N ARG A 5 3.10 -21.23 33.87
CA ARG A 5 3.32 -21.33 32.42
C ARG A 5 3.42 -19.95 31.76
N ARG A 6 2.61 -18.98 32.19
CA ARG A 6 2.70 -17.59 31.72
C ARG A 6 4.00 -16.92 32.14
N LEU A 7 4.42 -17.12 33.39
CA LEU A 7 5.70 -16.57 33.88
C LEU A 7 6.90 -17.11 33.12
N ILE A 8 6.93 -18.42 32.84
CA ILE A 8 8.01 -19.04 32.05
C ILE A 8 8.07 -18.44 30.64
N VAL A 9 6.91 -18.29 29.97
CA VAL A 9 6.86 -17.68 28.63
C VAL A 9 7.39 -16.24 28.66
N ILE A 10 6.92 -15.42 29.61
CA ILE A 10 7.39 -14.04 29.77
C ILE A 10 8.90 -14.00 30.03
N THR A 11 9.42 -14.86 30.90
CA THR A 11 10.87 -14.92 31.18
C THR A 11 11.67 -15.28 29.93
N ILE A 12 11.22 -16.28 29.15
CA ILE A 12 11.90 -16.67 27.91
C ILE A 12 11.83 -15.55 26.87
N SER A 13 10.69 -14.89 26.71
CA SER A 13 10.54 -13.75 25.78
C SER A 13 11.41 -12.56 26.20
N ILE A 14 11.48 -12.23 27.49
CA ILE A 14 12.38 -11.18 27.99
C ILE A 14 13.83 -11.57 27.74
N LEU A 15 14.23 -12.81 28.01
CA LEU A 15 15.58 -13.29 27.72
C LEU A 15 15.89 -13.25 26.22
N GLY A 16 14.93 -13.56 25.35
CA GLY A 16 15.06 -13.45 23.90
C GLY A 16 15.22 -12.00 23.43
N ILE A 17 14.42 -11.08 23.97
CA ILE A 17 14.52 -9.63 23.70
C ILE A 17 15.87 -9.09 24.19
N VAL A 18 16.26 -9.41 25.44
CA VAL A 18 17.54 -8.99 26.00
C VAL A 18 18.69 -9.57 25.19
N TYR A 19 18.63 -10.84 24.79
CA TYR A 19 19.66 -11.46 23.96
C TYR A 19 19.77 -10.76 22.60
N ALA A 20 18.65 -10.55 21.89
CA ALA A 20 18.63 -9.81 20.63
C ALA A 20 19.20 -8.40 20.80
N PHE A 21 18.79 -7.69 21.86
CA PHE A 21 19.27 -6.35 22.17
C PHE A 21 20.77 -6.33 22.53
N THR A 22 21.27 -7.32 23.27
CA THR A 22 22.70 -7.44 23.57
C THR A 22 23.51 -7.80 22.34
N GLN A 23 22.97 -8.60 21.42
CA GLN A 23 23.62 -8.86 20.14
C GLN A 23 23.71 -7.57 19.32
N LEU A 24 22.61 -6.83 19.19
CA LEU A 24 22.57 -5.53 18.51
C LEU A 24 23.52 -4.51 19.13
N ARG A 25 23.57 -4.42 20.46
CA ARG A 25 24.47 -3.51 21.17
C ARG A 25 25.94 -3.95 21.12
N SER A 26 26.21 -5.25 21.14
CA SER A 26 27.58 -5.76 20.93
C SER A 26 28.08 -5.50 19.52
N ILE A 27 27.15 -5.44 18.56
CA ILE A 27 27.39 -5.03 17.17
C ILE A 27 27.66 -3.51 17.11
N GLU A 28 27.02 -2.70 17.96
CA GLU A 28 27.24 -1.25 18.10
C GLU A 28 28.59 -0.93 18.78
N GLU A 29 28.96 -1.60 19.87
CA GLU A 29 30.25 -1.39 20.55
C GLU A 29 31.48 -1.85 19.72
N GLN A 30 31.26 -2.58 18.62
CA GLN A 30 32.29 -2.98 17.64
C GLN A 30 32.34 -2.10 16.38
N GLU A 31 31.64 -0.95 16.37
CA GLU A 31 31.47 0.03 15.28
C GLU A 31 32.72 0.40 14.47
N LYS A 32 33.92 0.23 15.04
CA LYS A 32 35.18 0.64 14.40
C LYS A 32 35.87 -0.47 13.59
N GLU A 33 35.55 -1.74 13.81
CA GLU A 33 36.15 -2.87 13.09
C GLU A 33 35.15 -3.62 12.18
N LEU A 34 33.84 -3.40 12.34
CA LEU A 34 32.80 -4.25 11.74
C LEU A 34 32.04 -3.68 10.54
N LYS A 35 32.51 -2.60 9.90
CA LYS A 35 31.83 -2.00 8.72
C LYS A 35 31.56 -3.01 7.58
N ASP A 36 32.32 -4.12 7.50
CA ASP A 36 32.09 -5.22 6.55
C ASP A 36 30.98 -6.23 6.96
N HIS A 37 30.50 -6.27 8.20
CA HIS A 37 29.60 -7.31 8.74
C HIS A 37 28.12 -6.89 8.89
N TYR A 38 27.79 -5.59 8.81
CA TYR A 38 26.42 -5.07 8.94
C TYR A 38 25.47 -5.47 7.78
N SER A 39 25.98 -6.21 6.80
CA SER A 39 25.21 -6.74 5.67
C SER A 39 24.34 -7.96 6.02
N ALA A 40 24.48 -8.54 7.21
CA ALA A 40 23.85 -9.82 7.54
C ALA A 40 22.97 -9.73 8.79
N PHE A 41 21.83 -9.03 8.69
CA PHE A 41 20.73 -9.31 9.62
C PHE A 41 20.28 -10.77 9.42
N PRO A 42 20.07 -11.54 10.50
CA PRO A 42 19.49 -12.87 10.38
C PRO A 42 18.09 -12.77 9.76
N SER A 43 17.68 -13.81 9.02
CA SER A 43 16.30 -13.87 8.52
C SER A 43 15.31 -13.85 9.70
N ALA A 44 14.22 -13.09 9.57
CA ALA A 44 13.16 -13.08 10.58
C ALA A 44 12.63 -14.49 10.90
N ASP A 45 12.59 -15.39 9.90
CA ASP A 45 12.18 -16.79 10.08
C ASP A 45 13.05 -17.56 11.07
N TRP A 46 14.32 -17.18 11.20
CA TRP A 46 15.23 -17.78 12.17
C TRP A 46 14.96 -17.31 13.61
N ILE A 47 14.56 -16.05 13.79
CA ILE A 47 14.38 -15.47 15.13
C ILE A 47 12.94 -15.68 15.65
N ARG A 48 11.93 -15.67 14.77
CA ARG A 48 10.50 -15.83 15.12
C ARG A 48 10.23 -16.95 16.14
N PRO A 49 10.78 -18.18 16.02
CA PRO A 49 10.54 -19.24 17.00
C PRO A 49 10.96 -18.89 18.44
N PHE A 50 11.97 -18.03 18.61
CA PHE A 50 12.48 -17.60 19.90
C PHE A 50 11.67 -16.45 20.52
N LEU A 51 10.86 -15.75 19.72
CA LEU A 51 10.06 -14.62 20.19
C LEU A 51 8.71 -15.05 20.78
N ILE A 52 8.23 -16.26 20.45
CA ILE A 52 7.01 -16.85 21.03
C ILE A 52 5.79 -15.91 20.86
N GLY A 53 5.62 -15.31 19.67
CA GLY A 53 4.50 -14.41 19.39
C GLY A 53 4.71 -12.96 19.81
N HIS A 54 5.94 -12.58 20.19
CA HIS A 54 6.33 -11.20 20.53
C HIS A 54 7.17 -10.53 19.43
N GLU A 55 6.96 -10.91 18.16
CA GLU A 55 7.65 -10.33 17.00
C GLU A 55 7.49 -8.81 16.95
N GLY A 56 6.28 -8.30 17.20
CA GLY A 56 5.98 -6.86 17.23
C GLY A 56 6.79 -6.08 18.27
N VAL A 57 7.04 -6.66 19.45
CA VAL A 57 7.84 -5.99 20.50
C VAL A 57 9.29 -5.83 20.06
N LEU A 58 9.85 -6.84 19.40
CA LEU A 58 11.21 -6.73 18.86
C LEU A 58 11.24 -5.73 17.68
N ALA A 59 10.23 -5.77 16.81
CA ALA A 59 10.07 -4.80 15.73
C ALA A 59 10.03 -3.35 16.25
N ASP A 60 9.26 -3.09 17.31
CA ASP A 60 9.18 -1.77 17.99
C ASP A 60 10.53 -1.29 18.52
N LEU A 61 11.32 -2.19 19.14
CA LEU A 61 12.63 -1.83 19.69
C LEU A 61 13.66 -1.54 18.59
N LEU A 62 13.69 -2.39 17.56
CA LEU A 62 14.55 -2.22 16.39
C LEU A 62 14.18 -0.97 15.60
N TRP A 63 12.89 -0.64 15.56
CA TRP A 63 12.40 0.60 14.98
C TRP A 63 12.95 1.84 15.67
N LEU A 64 12.95 1.87 17.01
CA LEU A 64 13.55 2.98 17.76
C LEU A 64 15.04 3.13 17.44
N HIS A 65 15.76 2.02 17.25
CA HIS A 65 17.15 2.05 16.81
C HIS A 65 17.29 2.55 15.37
N ALA A 66 16.39 2.18 14.46
CA ALA A 66 16.38 2.71 13.09
C ALA A 66 16.14 4.23 13.06
N ILE A 67 15.30 4.75 13.94
CA ILE A 67 15.14 6.20 14.12
C ILE A 67 16.47 6.82 14.55
N ASP A 68 17.13 6.27 15.55
CA ASP A 68 18.39 6.80 16.07
C ASP A 68 19.46 6.88 14.97
N VAL A 69 19.67 5.78 14.25
CA VAL A 69 20.58 5.71 13.09
C VAL A 69 20.21 6.75 12.03
N SER A 70 18.91 6.93 11.75
CA SER A 70 18.46 7.90 10.73
C SER A 70 18.71 9.36 11.10
N LEU A 71 18.93 9.67 12.37
CA LEU A 71 19.19 11.02 12.86
C LEU A 71 20.66 11.42 12.74
N GLU A 72 21.55 10.48 12.42
CA GLU A 72 22.96 10.79 12.17
C GLU A 72 23.11 11.66 10.91
N GLU A 73 23.87 12.75 11.02
CA GLU A 73 24.02 13.71 9.94
C GLU A 73 24.77 13.08 8.75
N GLY A 74 24.05 12.89 7.64
CA GLY A 74 24.65 12.54 6.36
C GLY A 74 25.06 11.09 6.27
N LEU A 75 24.09 10.17 6.42
CA LEU A 75 24.23 8.72 6.20
C LEU A 75 25.19 8.46 5.04
N VAL A 76 26.39 7.98 5.36
CA VAL A 76 27.35 7.48 4.35
C VAL A 76 26.90 6.10 3.86
N SER A 77 27.56 5.56 2.84
CA SER A 77 27.12 4.33 2.16
C SER A 77 26.86 3.15 3.09
N ASP A 78 27.73 2.94 4.09
CA ASP A 78 27.60 1.79 5.00
C ASP A 78 26.41 1.97 5.97
N GLU A 79 26.20 3.18 6.47
CA GLU A 79 25.09 3.53 7.36
C GLU A 79 23.75 3.44 6.62
N TYR A 80 23.73 3.82 5.34
CA TYR A 80 22.55 3.61 4.48
C TYR A 80 22.20 2.13 4.34
N VAL A 81 23.18 1.28 4.03
CA VAL A 81 22.97 -0.16 3.87
C VAL A 81 22.50 -0.78 5.19
N PHE A 82 23.11 -0.37 6.31
CA PHE A 82 22.70 -0.82 7.64
C PHE A 82 21.25 -0.43 7.93
N LEU A 83 20.89 0.84 7.72
CA LEU A 83 19.54 1.35 7.95
C LEU A 83 18.51 0.64 7.06
N HIS A 84 18.81 0.44 5.77
CA HIS A 84 17.96 -0.32 4.85
C HIS A 84 17.73 -1.74 5.37
N ASN A 85 18.79 -2.48 5.72
CA ASN A 85 18.68 -3.84 6.20
C ASN A 85 17.92 -3.93 7.54
N LEU A 86 18.16 -2.98 8.45
CA LEU A 86 17.47 -2.89 9.74
C LEU A 86 15.96 -2.69 9.54
N ILE A 87 15.56 -1.73 8.71
CA ILE A 87 14.14 -1.49 8.39
C ILE A 87 13.53 -2.72 7.71
N ASN A 88 14.25 -3.34 6.77
CA ASN A 88 13.78 -4.52 6.08
C ASN A 88 13.53 -5.69 7.05
N PHE A 89 14.41 -5.85 8.03
CA PHE A 89 14.28 -6.86 9.09
C PHE A 89 13.10 -6.55 10.02
N VAL A 90 12.88 -5.28 10.37
CA VAL A 90 11.71 -4.85 11.16
C VAL A 90 10.41 -5.20 10.44
N VAL A 91 10.31 -4.90 9.15
CA VAL A 91 9.12 -5.21 8.33
C VAL A 91 8.94 -6.72 8.13
N ASP A 92 10.03 -7.49 8.08
CA ASP A 92 9.94 -8.95 8.07
C ASP A 92 9.43 -9.49 9.42
N LEU A 93 9.78 -8.87 10.55
CA LEU A 93 9.25 -9.27 11.87
C LEU A 93 7.77 -8.91 12.03
N ASP A 94 7.40 -7.67 11.73
CA ASP A 94 6.03 -7.18 11.82
C ASP A 94 5.58 -6.47 10.52
N PRO A 95 5.09 -7.23 9.53
CA PRO A 95 4.60 -6.66 8.28
C PRO A 95 3.28 -5.88 8.42
N LYS A 96 2.66 -5.83 9.61
CA LYS A 96 1.49 -4.97 9.88
C LYS A 96 1.90 -3.57 10.31
N PHE A 97 3.20 -3.33 10.50
CA PHE A 97 3.72 -2.04 10.92
C PHE A 97 3.85 -1.06 9.73
N GLU A 98 2.70 -0.67 9.18
CA GLU A 98 2.56 0.16 7.98
C GLU A 98 3.31 1.51 8.10
N ASP A 99 3.28 2.13 9.28
CA ASP A 99 3.90 3.43 9.52
C ASP A 99 5.43 3.41 9.32
N ILE A 100 6.09 2.30 9.63
CA ILE A 100 7.54 2.14 9.40
C ILE A 100 7.83 2.09 7.92
N ALA A 101 7.05 1.31 7.16
CA ALA A 101 7.23 1.22 5.73
C ALA A 101 7.00 2.58 5.06
N ILE A 102 5.98 3.33 5.48
CA ILE A 102 5.72 4.69 4.99
C ILE A 102 6.84 5.66 5.39
N TRP A 103 7.31 5.66 6.63
CA TRP A 103 8.41 6.52 7.06
C TRP A 103 9.71 6.20 6.31
N SER A 104 9.97 4.91 6.07
CA SER A 104 11.20 4.45 5.41
C SER A 104 11.36 5.05 4.02
N THR A 105 10.26 5.35 3.33
CA THR A 105 10.31 5.97 2.02
C THR A 105 10.98 7.32 2.09
N ALA A 106 10.62 8.15 3.06
CA ALA A 106 11.21 9.48 3.22
C ALA A 106 12.68 9.39 3.63
N VAL A 107 12.99 8.57 4.63
CA VAL A 107 14.35 8.49 5.17
C VAL A 107 15.35 7.91 4.17
N LEU A 108 14.97 6.85 3.44
CA LEU A 108 15.85 6.27 2.44
C LEU A 108 16.01 7.20 1.22
N ASP A 109 14.95 7.87 0.79
CA ASP A 109 14.99 8.77 -0.37
C ASP A 109 15.88 10.00 -0.11
N PHE A 110 15.80 10.60 1.08
CA PHE A 110 16.60 11.77 1.45
C PHE A 110 18.03 11.46 1.90
N SER A 111 18.38 10.19 2.13
CA SER A 111 19.75 9.80 2.50
C SER A 111 20.78 10.16 1.42
N THR A 112 22.05 10.35 1.79
CA THR A 112 23.12 10.62 0.82
C THR A 112 23.96 9.38 0.47
N GLY A 113 23.73 8.26 1.16
CA GLY A 113 24.59 7.08 1.11
C GLY A 113 24.42 6.17 -0.10
N ALA A 114 23.44 6.42 -0.98
CA ALA A 114 23.18 5.57 -2.15
C ALA A 114 22.75 6.35 -3.38
N SER A 115 22.88 5.75 -4.56
CA SER A 115 22.33 6.32 -5.79
C SER A 115 20.80 6.32 -5.76
N GLN A 116 20.17 7.23 -6.50
CA GLN A 116 18.70 7.30 -6.58
C GLN A 116 18.08 5.95 -6.96
N LYS A 117 18.70 5.23 -7.90
CA LYS A 117 18.22 3.90 -8.33
C LYS A 117 18.27 2.86 -7.21
N GLU A 118 19.28 2.89 -6.35
CA GLU A 118 19.40 1.98 -5.21
C GLU A 118 18.37 2.30 -4.13
N LYS A 119 18.16 3.58 -3.84
CA LYS A 119 17.09 4.06 -2.95
C LYS A 119 15.72 3.59 -3.41
N THR A 120 15.38 3.84 -4.67
CA THR A 120 14.11 3.43 -5.26
C THR A 120 13.88 1.92 -5.14
N LYS A 121 14.91 1.10 -5.36
CA LYS A 121 14.80 -0.36 -5.20
C LYS A 121 14.56 -0.77 -3.74
N ALA A 122 15.29 -0.19 -2.79
CA ALA A 122 15.13 -0.47 -1.37
C ALA A 122 13.71 -0.10 -0.87
N ILE A 123 13.22 1.07 -1.30
CA ILE A 123 11.87 1.55 -1.00
C ILE A 123 10.81 0.58 -1.56
N ILE A 124 10.94 0.18 -2.84
CA ILE A 124 10.01 -0.78 -3.46
C ILE A 124 10.02 -2.11 -2.72
N GLU A 125 11.19 -2.62 -2.33
CA GLU A 125 11.31 -3.88 -1.61
C GLU A 125 10.50 -3.86 -0.30
N ILE A 126 10.71 -2.83 0.53
CA ILE A 126 10.04 -2.66 1.82
C ILE A 126 8.52 -2.51 1.63
N LEU A 127 8.10 -1.58 0.78
CA LEU A 127 6.67 -1.30 0.55
C LEU A 127 5.94 -2.52 -0.02
N GLN A 128 6.56 -3.27 -0.92
CA GLN A 128 5.94 -4.46 -1.48
C GLN A 128 5.76 -5.58 -0.44
N LYS A 129 6.67 -5.72 0.53
CA LYS A 129 6.51 -6.73 1.60
C LYS A 129 5.25 -6.45 2.41
N VAL A 130 5.08 -5.21 2.88
CA VAL A 130 3.87 -4.78 3.60
C VAL A 130 2.64 -4.91 2.72
N TRP A 131 2.68 -4.41 1.48
CA TRP A 131 1.56 -4.49 0.54
C TRP A 131 1.10 -5.93 0.30
N ARG A 132 2.04 -6.86 0.03
CA ARG A 132 1.72 -8.29 -0.15
C ARG A 132 1.10 -8.89 1.10
N HIS A 133 1.63 -8.59 2.29
CA HIS A 133 1.08 -9.12 3.53
C HIS A 133 -0.41 -8.79 3.67
N HIS A 134 -0.79 -7.54 3.43
CA HIS A 134 -2.19 -7.11 3.53
C HIS A 134 -3.09 -7.70 2.43
N LEU A 135 -2.55 -7.94 1.22
CA LEU A 135 -3.29 -8.62 0.15
C LEU A 135 -3.61 -10.08 0.50
N TYR A 136 -2.66 -10.80 1.13
CA TYR A 136 -2.85 -12.22 1.47
C TYR A 136 -3.50 -12.48 2.82
N HIS A 137 -3.50 -11.49 3.72
CA HIS A 137 -4.08 -11.59 5.06
C HIS A 137 -5.07 -10.44 5.33
N PRO A 138 -6.24 -10.42 4.66
CA PRO A 138 -7.25 -9.38 4.83
C PRO A 138 -7.98 -9.55 6.18
N THR A 139 -7.27 -9.32 7.29
CA THR A 139 -7.81 -9.35 8.64
C THR A 139 -8.48 -8.01 8.94
N GLY A 140 -9.70 -7.83 8.46
CA GLY A 140 -10.61 -6.77 8.95
C GLY A 140 -10.24 -5.32 8.60
N TRP A 141 -9.27 -5.08 7.71
CA TRP A 141 -8.95 -3.77 7.12
C TRP A 141 -8.87 -2.59 8.12
N ASN A 142 -8.34 -2.85 9.32
CA ASN A 142 -8.08 -1.79 10.31
C ASN A 142 -6.66 -1.24 10.09
N HIS A 143 -6.48 -0.60 8.94
CA HIS A 143 -5.21 0.01 8.55
C HIS A 143 -5.01 1.38 9.21
N THR A 144 -3.80 1.90 9.13
CA THR A 144 -3.57 3.30 9.47
C THR A 144 -4.28 4.21 8.47
N LYS A 145 -4.63 5.44 8.90
CA LYS A 145 -5.29 6.43 8.01
C LYS A 145 -4.41 6.82 6.82
N THR A 146 -3.12 6.53 6.90
CA THR A 146 -2.09 6.82 5.90
C THR A 146 -1.76 5.62 5.04
N TYR A 147 -2.46 4.49 5.17
CA TYR A 147 -2.20 3.28 4.40
C TYR A 147 -2.20 3.48 2.88
N TRP A 148 -3.01 4.42 2.37
CA TRP A 148 -2.99 4.82 0.96
C TRP A 148 -1.62 5.30 0.46
N MET A 149 -0.75 5.77 1.36
CA MET A 149 0.60 6.20 1.03
C MET A 149 1.47 5.06 0.50
N ILE A 150 1.22 3.81 0.90
CA ILE A 150 1.98 2.65 0.42
C ILE A 150 1.85 2.49 -1.11
N PRO A 151 0.63 2.30 -1.67
CA PRO A 151 0.47 2.22 -3.12
C PRO A 151 0.77 3.56 -3.82
N VAL A 152 0.61 4.72 -3.19
CA VAL A 152 1.07 6.00 -3.78
C VAL A 152 2.58 6.02 -3.96
N ASN A 153 3.34 5.66 -2.93
CA ASN A 153 4.81 5.64 -2.97
C ASN A 153 5.34 4.57 -3.94
N LEU A 154 4.69 3.40 -4.00
CA LEU A 154 4.97 2.41 -5.06
C LEU A 154 4.67 2.98 -6.45
N GLY A 155 3.55 3.68 -6.60
CA GLY A 155 3.15 4.36 -7.83
C GLY A 155 4.23 5.32 -8.33
N TYR A 156 4.67 6.21 -7.44
CA TYR A 156 5.72 7.20 -7.70
C TYR A 156 7.07 6.53 -8.02
N ALA A 157 7.50 5.56 -7.20
CA ALA A 157 8.75 4.84 -7.40
C ALA A 157 8.78 4.12 -8.77
N TYR A 158 7.66 3.55 -9.20
CA TYR A 158 7.60 2.94 -10.54
C TYR A 158 7.49 3.95 -11.67
N SER A 159 6.62 4.96 -11.57
CA SER A 159 6.39 5.89 -12.70
C SER A 159 7.52 6.89 -12.86
N GLU A 160 7.89 7.60 -11.80
CA GLU A 160 8.81 8.74 -11.88
C GLU A 160 10.27 8.28 -11.83
N GLU A 161 10.59 7.37 -10.91
CA GLU A 161 11.99 6.99 -10.65
C GLU A 161 12.48 5.86 -11.58
N LEU A 162 11.60 4.92 -11.97
CA LEU A 162 11.95 3.80 -12.85
C LEU A 162 11.42 3.94 -14.29
N GLY A 163 10.61 4.97 -14.60
CA GLY A 163 9.99 5.15 -15.92
C GLY A 163 8.96 4.06 -16.29
N GLN A 164 8.54 3.23 -15.33
CA GLN A 164 7.55 2.17 -15.51
C GLN A 164 6.14 2.71 -15.29
N HIS A 165 5.73 3.67 -16.11
CA HIS A 165 4.47 4.42 -15.96
C HIS A 165 3.24 3.51 -15.87
N GLU A 166 3.20 2.39 -16.62
CA GLU A 166 2.07 1.46 -16.57
C GLU A 166 1.92 0.78 -15.20
N LEU A 167 3.04 0.37 -14.61
CA LEU A 167 3.03 -0.23 -13.29
C LEU A 167 2.71 0.82 -12.22
N GLY A 168 3.26 2.03 -12.36
CA GLY A 168 2.92 3.16 -11.49
C GLY A 168 1.42 3.49 -11.52
N ALA A 169 0.83 3.56 -12.71
CA ALA A 169 -0.59 3.82 -12.90
C ALA A 169 -1.48 2.76 -12.22
N LYS A 170 -1.07 1.48 -12.25
CA LYS A 170 -1.77 0.40 -11.53
C LYS A 170 -1.79 0.67 -10.03
N TYR A 171 -0.65 1.04 -9.44
CA TYR A 171 -0.58 1.34 -8.01
C TYR A 171 -1.34 2.62 -7.62
N PHE A 172 -1.30 3.68 -8.43
CA PHE A 172 -2.16 4.85 -8.19
C PHE A 172 -3.65 4.50 -8.28
N GLY A 173 -4.03 3.59 -9.18
CA GLY A 173 -5.40 3.09 -9.27
C GLY A 173 -5.81 2.31 -8.01
N MET A 174 -4.89 1.54 -7.42
CA MET A 174 -5.10 0.90 -6.13
C MET A 174 -5.22 1.94 -5.01
N ALA A 175 -4.38 2.97 -4.98
CA ALA A 175 -4.46 4.03 -3.98
C ALA A 175 -5.77 4.83 -4.06
N ALA A 176 -6.23 5.16 -5.27
CA ALA A 176 -7.46 5.93 -5.49
C ALA A 176 -8.71 5.31 -4.86
N ARG A 177 -8.67 3.98 -4.68
CA ARG A 177 -9.72 3.18 -4.09
C ARG A 177 -9.73 3.26 -2.56
N ILE A 178 -8.58 3.46 -1.93
CA ILE A 178 -8.43 3.44 -0.48
C ILE A 178 -9.13 4.67 0.15
N PRO A 179 -9.85 4.51 1.28
CA PRO A 179 -10.38 5.63 2.03
C PRO A 179 -9.32 6.66 2.40
N ASP A 180 -9.73 7.92 2.53
CA ASP A 180 -8.89 9.05 2.92
C ASP A 180 -7.72 9.37 1.97
N THR A 181 -7.58 8.68 0.84
CA THR A 181 -6.65 9.07 -0.23
C THR A 181 -6.96 10.49 -0.71
N PRO A 182 -5.96 11.41 -0.71
CA PRO A 182 -6.19 12.78 -1.15
C PRO A 182 -6.70 12.85 -2.60
N GLU A 183 -7.59 13.79 -2.86
CA GLU A 183 -8.28 13.96 -4.16
C GLU A 183 -7.30 14.01 -5.34
N TYR A 184 -6.15 14.65 -5.14
CA TYR A 184 -5.10 14.75 -6.16
C TYR A 184 -4.63 13.38 -6.66
N PHE A 185 -4.32 12.44 -5.75
CA PHE A 185 -3.83 11.09 -6.11
C PHE A 185 -4.90 10.22 -6.77
N LYS A 186 -6.19 10.45 -6.45
CA LYS A 186 -7.29 9.65 -6.99
C LYS A 186 -7.38 9.69 -8.52
N THR A 187 -6.93 10.78 -9.14
CA THR A 187 -6.99 10.98 -10.60
C THR A 187 -5.67 10.68 -11.33
N TRP A 188 -4.62 10.32 -10.59
CA TRP A 188 -3.28 10.23 -11.15
C TRP A 188 -3.12 9.03 -12.09
N ALA A 189 -3.74 7.88 -11.75
CA ALA A 189 -3.76 6.70 -12.61
C ALA A 189 -4.27 7.02 -14.03
N ALA A 190 -5.41 7.70 -14.14
CA ALA A 190 -5.98 8.10 -15.42
C ALA A 190 -5.05 9.05 -16.19
N THR A 191 -4.40 9.96 -15.47
CA THR A 191 -3.44 10.91 -16.06
C THR A 191 -2.23 10.21 -16.66
N LEU A 192 -1.65 9.25 -15.93
CA LEU A 192 -0.52 8.46 -16.43
C LEU A 192 -0.93 7.62 -17.65
N TYR A 193 -2.10 6.95 -17.59
CA TYR A 193 -2.61 6.20 -18.74
C TYR A 193 -2.78 7.09 -19.98
N GLN A 194 -3.33 8.29 -19.82
CA GLN A 194 -3.55 9.19 -20.93
C GLN A 194 -2.25 9.78 -21.48
N LYS A 195 -1.44 10.40 -20.60
CA LYS A 195 -0.33 11.28 -21.01
C LYS A 195 0.97 10.53 -21.29
N GLU A 196 1.31 9.58 -20.44
CA GLU A 196 2.61 8.91 -20.51
C GLU A 196 2.56 7.61 -21.32
N ILE A 197 1.37 6.99 -21.41
CA ILE A 197 1.21 5.66 -22.02
C ILE A 197 0.36 5.72 -23.31
N GLY A 198 -0.47 6.76 -23.51
CA GLY A 198 -1.37 6.87 -24.66
C GLY A 198 -2.53 5.86 -24.65
N LYS A 199 -2.86 5.34 -23.48
CA LYS A 199 -3.87 4.30 -23.21
C LYS A 199 -5.20 4.96 -22.81
N SER A 200 -5.86 5.61 -23.77
CA SER A 200 -7.09 6.40 -23.52
C SER A 200 -8.24 5.59 -22.92
N GLU A 201 -8.42 4.34 -23.34
CA GLU A 201 -9.47 3.47 -22.78
C GLU A 201 -9.21 3.16 -21.29
N GLN A 202 -7.96 2.89 -20.91
CA GLN A 202 -7.58 2.65 -19.52
C GLN A 202 -7.71 3.92 -18.67
N SER A 203 -7.44 5.09 -19.25
CA SER A 203 -7.67 6.39 -18.60
C SER A 203 -9.15 6.64 -18.31
N ILE A 204 -10.00 6.47 -19.33
CA ILE A 204 -11.46 6.61 -19.21
C ILE A 204 -11.98 5.63 -18.16
N LYS A 205 -11.58 4.36 -18.24
CA LYS A 205 -11.98 3.33 -17.29
C LYS A 205 -11.57 3.68 -15.86
N ALA A 206 -10.34 4.14 -15.63
CA ALA A 206 -9.88 4.54 -14.29
C ALA A 206 -10.72 5.69 -13.72
N MET A 207 -11.20 6.62 -14.55
CA MET A 207 -12.11 7.70 -14.15
C MET A 207 -13.56 7.24 -13.95
N GLU A 208 -14.06 6.30 -14.76
CA GLU A 208 -15.37 5.68 -14.55
C GLU A 208 -15.41 4.93 -13.20
N ASP A 209 -14.38 4.13 -12.90
CA ASP A 209 -14.22 3.43 -11.61
C ASP A 209 -14.24 4.43 -10.44
N LEU A 210 -13.50 5.54 -10.57
CA LEU A 210 -13.44 6.59 -9.55
C LEU A 210 -14.81 7.24 -9.32
N LEU A 211 -15.58 7.49 -10.39
CA LEU A 211 -16.92 8.05 -10.29
C LEU A 211 -17.86 7.13 -9.49
N VAL A 212 -17.81 5.82 -9.77
CA VAL A 212 -18.60 4.82 -9.04
C VAL A 212 -18.27 4.84 -7.55
N LEU A 213 -16.98 4.78 -7.22
CA LEU A 213 -16.51 4.75 -5.83
C LEU A 213 -16.93 5.99 -5.05
N GLU A 214 -16.80 7.18 -5.66
CA GLU A 214 -17.15 8.43 -4.99
C GLU A 214 -18.67 8.55 -4.74
N ILE A 215 -19.51 8.12 -5.69
CA ILE A 215 -20.97 8.10 -5.49
C ILE A 215 -21.35 7.18 -4.32
N LEU A 216 -20.78 5.97 -4.28
CA LEU A 216 -21.06 5.00 -3.22
C LEU A 216 -20.59 5.52 -1.85
N HIS A 217 -19.40 6.13 -1.80
CA HIS A 217 -18.82 6.68 -0.58
C HIS A 217 -19.64 7.86 -0.02
N GLN A 218 -20.06 8.80 -0.86
CA GLN A 218 -20.91 9.93 -0.47
C GLN A 218 -22.25 9.48 0.10
N LYS A 219 -22.88 8.47 -0.52
CA LYS A 219 -24.14 7.91 -0.01
C LYS A 219 -23.96 7.23 1.35
N LYS A 220 -22.89 6.44 1.55
CA LYS A 220 -22.58 5.83 2.85
C LYS A 220 -22.39 6.88 3.96
N LYS A 221 -21.72 8.00 3.65
CA LYS A 221 -21.50 9.09 4.61
C LYS A 221 -22.73 9.97 4.82
N GLY A 222 -23.77 9.84 3.99
CA GLY A 222 -24.91 10.76 3.98
C GLY A 222 -24.55 12.20 3.59
N ILE A 223 -23.37 12.40 2.99
CA ILE A 223 -22.82 13.71 2.61
C ILE A 223 -22.57 13.69 1.12
N VAL A 224 -23.26 14.56 0.38
CA VAL A 224 -23.05 14.72 -1.07
C VAL A 224 -22.05 15.84 -1.32
N ASP A 225 -20.79 15.49 -1.59
CA ASP A 225 -19.82 16.43 -2.13
C ASP A 225 -20.02 16.57 -3.65
N LYS A 226 -20.93 17.48 -4.01
CA LYS A 226 -21.25 17.80 -5.40
C LYS A 226 -20.05 18.39 -6.15
N ASN A 227 -19.10 19.02 -5.46
CA ASN A 227 -17.95 19.65 -6.10
C ASN A 227 -16.97 18.59 -6.60
N MET A 228 -16.70 17.56 -5.79
CA MET A 228 -15.82 16.47 -6.18
C MET A 228 -16.39 15.65 -7.35
N LEU A 229 -17.67 15.28 -7.29
CA LEU A 229 -18.33 14.58 -8.41
C LEU A 229 -18.27 15.39 -9.70
N ARG A 230 -18.53 16.70 -9.63
CA ARG A 230 -18.47 17.56 -10.80
C ARG A 230 -17.07 17.61 -11.40
N LYS A 231 -16.01 17.67 -10.58
CA LYS A 231 -14.62 17.63 -11.07
C LYS A 231 -14.30 16.32 -11.78
N ILE A 232 -14.72 15.19 -11.21
CA ILE A 232 -14.55 13.85 -11.82
C ILE A 232 -15.25 13.81 -13.19
N GLU A 233 -16.51 14.26 -13.25
CA GLU A 233 -17.29 14.30 -14.50
C GLU A 233 -16.64 15.18 -15.57
N VAL A 234 -16.24 16.41 -15.22
CA VAL A 234 -15.61 17.34 -16.18
C VAL A 234 -14.32 16.73 -16.74
N ARG A 235 -13.52 16.08 -15.89
CA ARG A 235 -12.29 15.44 -16.33
C ARG A 235 -12.54 14.21 -17.19
N LEU A 236 -13.56 13.42 -16.85
CA LEU A 236 -13.99 12.27 -17.65
C LEU A 236 -14.50 12.71 -19.02
N GLU A 237 -15.31 13.78 -19.09
CA GLU A 237 -15.74 14.41 -20.35
C GLU A 237 -14.55 14.85 -21.19
N ALA A 238 -13.52 15.44 -20.58
CA ALA A 238 -12.29 15.82 -21.27
C ALA A 238 -11.53 14.60 -21.83
N PHE A 239 -11.40 13.51 -21.07
CA PHE A 239 -10.76 12.29 -21.57
C PHE A 239 -11.54 11.63 -22.72
N TYR A 240 -12.87 11.62 -22.67
CA TYR A 240 -13.68 11.17 -23.81
C TYR A 240 -13.47 12.05 -25.04
N ARG A 241 -13.35 13.37 -24.88
CA ARG A 241 -13.05 14.28 -25.99
C ARG A 241 -11.67 13.99 -26.58
N ASP A 242 -10.64 13.84 -25.74
CA ASP A 242 -9.28 13.54 -26.17
C ASP A 242 -9.20 12.17 -26.90
N ALA A 243 -10.06 11.22 -26.52
CA ALA A 243 -10.22 9.93 -27.19
C ALA A 243 -11.11 9.97 -28.45
N ALA A 244 -11.58 11.15 -28.88
CA ALA A 244 -12.53 11.34 -29.98
C ALA A 244 -13.88 10.58 -29.80
N MET A 245 -14.33 10.45 -28.56
CA MET A 245 -15.55 9.75 -28.14
C MET A 245 -16.54 10.68 -27.40
N GLU A 246 -16.57 11.97 -27.73
CA GLU A 246 -17.32 13.01 -26.99
C GLU A 246 -18.82 12.70 -26.83
N ASP A 247 -19.46 12.17 -27.88
CA ASP A 247 -20.88 11.81 -27.86
C ASP A 247 -21.22 10.68 -26.86
N MET A 248 -20.23 9.90 -26.44
CA MET A 248 -20.41 8.81 -25.48
C MET A 248 -20.33 9.28 -24.03
N ALA A 249 -19.67 10.41 -23.75
CA ALA A 249 -19.34 10.83 -22.39
C ALA A 249 -20.60 10.99 -21.52
N ARG A 250 -21.55 11.81 -21.99
CA ARG A 250 -22.79 12.10 -21.25
C ARG A 250 -23.66 10.87 -21.10
N THR A 251 -23.71 10.04 -22.14
CA THR A 251 -24.49 8.80 -22.16
C THR A 251 -23.93 7.80 -21.14
N ARG A 252 -22.61 7.62 -21.09
CA ARG A 252 -21.94 6.71 -20.13
C ARG A 252 -22.07 7.20 -18.70
N ILE A 253 -21.84 8.49 -18.43
CA ILE A 253 -22.01 9.07 -17.09
C ILE A 253 -23.45 8.88 -16.59
N SER A 254 -24.45 9.15 -17.45
CA SER A 254 -25.87 8.94 -17.12
C SER A 254 -26.18 7.47 -16.83
N MET A 255 -25.66 6.56 -17.66
CA MET A 255 -25.83 5.12 -17.48
C MET A 255 -25.24 4.61 -16.17
N ILE A 256 -24.03 5.05 -15.80
CA ILE A 256 -23.37 4.69 -14.54
C ILE A 256 -24.23 5.12 -13.35
N LYS A 257 -24.64 6.39 -13.31
CA LYS A 257 -25.48 6.92 -12.23
C LYS A 257 -26.79 6.14 -12.08
N LYS A 258 -27.48 5.93 -13.19
CA LYS A 258 -28.74 5.18 -13.21
C LYS A 258 -28.55 3.74 -12.70
N LYS A 259 -27.50 3.03 -13.15
CA LYS A 259 -27.21 1.67 -12.68
C LYS A 259 -26.95 1.59 -11.18
N ILE A 260 -26.27 2.58 -10.61
CA ILE A 260 -26.03 2.66 -9.17
C ILE A 260 -27.37 2.86 -8.45
N GLU A 261 -28.19 3.81 -8.90
CA GLU A 261 -29.51 4.08 -8.31
C GLU A 261 -30.43 2.85 -8.33
N GLU A 262 -30.49 2.11 -9.44
CA GLU A 262 -31.40 0.98 -9.63
C GLU A 262 -31.06 -0.25 -8.77
N ASN A 263 -29.81 -0.42 -8.37
CA ASN A 263 -29.34 -1.64 -7.70
C ASN A 263 -28.78 -1.38 -6.30
N GLN A 264 -28.86 -0.14 -5.84
CA GLN A 264 -28.34 0.26 -4.54
C GLN A 264 -29.00 -0.51 -3.41
N GLU A 265 -30.34 -0.62 -3.41
CA GLU A 265 -31.06 -1.33 -2.33
C GLU A 265 -30.65 -2.79 -2.26
N LEU A 266 -30.47 -3.44 -3.41
CA LEU A 266 -30.00 -4.82 -3.49
C LEU A 266 -28.58 -4.95 -2.90
N TRP A 267 -27.72 -3.96 -3.16
CA TRP A 267 -26.36 -3.92 -2.63
C TRP A 267 -26.33 -3.71 -1.11
N GLU A 268 -27.08 -2.72 -0.60
CA GLU A 268 -27.17 -2.41 0.83
C GLU A 268 -27.76 -3.57 1.64
N GLN A 269 -28.77 -4.27 1.10
CA GLN A 269 -29.37 -5.44 1.73
C GLN A 269 -28.44 -6.65 1.74
N LYS A 270 -27.66 -6.85 0.65
CA LYS A 270 -26.77 -8.01 0.52
C LYS A 270 -25.46 -7.84 1.30
N TYR A 271 -25.01 -6.60 1.51
CA TYR A 271 -23.69 -6.29 2.05
C TYR A 271 -23.72 -5.31 3.22
N VAL A 272 -24.66 -5.52 4.15
CA VAL A 272 -24.87 -4.71 5.37
C VAL A 272 -23.58 -4.44 6.17
N PHE A 273 -22.62 -5.36 6.11
CA PHE A 273 -21.39 -5.33 6.92
C PHE A 273 -20.09 -5.30 6.11
N LEU A 274 -20.13 -5.29 4.78
CA LEU A 274 -18.89 -5.22 3.98
C LEU A 274 -18.58 -3.76 3.68
N PRO A 275 -17.50 -3.19 4.24
CA PRO A 275 -17.06 -1.86 3.84
C PRO A 275 -16.80 -1.83 2.34
N LEU A 276 -17.00 -0.68 1.68
CA LEU A 276 -16.62 -0.45 0.28
C LEU A 276 -15.17 -0.94 0.03
N ASP A 277 -14.35 -0.80 1.06
CA ASP A 277 -12.95 -1.18 1.16
C ASP A 277 -12.71 -2.69 0.98
N PHE A 278 -13.68 -3.53 1.36
CA PHE A 278 -13.66 -4.97 1.14
C PHE A 278 -13.72 -5.33 -0.34
N PHE A 279 -14.46 -4.57 -1.15
CA PHE A 279 -14.52 -4.77 -2.60
C PHE A 279 -13.23 -4.33 -3.30
N LEU A 280 -12.39 -3.54 -2.64
CA LEU A 280 -11.07 -3.15 -3.14
C LEU A 280 -10.03 -4.27 -3.00
N ILE A 281 -10.23 -5.18 -2.03
CA ILE A 281 -9.37 -6.34 -1.76
C ILE A 281 -9.60 -7.47 -2.77
N LEU A 282 -10.83 -7.59 -3.29
CA LEU A 282 -11.28 -8.72 -4.13
C LEU A 282 -10.66 -8.76 -5.54
N ASN A 283 -9.55 -8.05 -5.74
CA ASN A 283 -8.57 -8.39 -6.77
C ASN A 283 -7.85 -9.73 -6.50
N VAL A 284 -8.23 -10.47 -5.45
CA VAL A 284 -7.87 -11.88 -5.20
C VAL A 284 -9.09 -12.76 -5.47
N GLN A 285 -9.07 -13.43 -6.62
CA GLN A 285 -10.00 -14.43 -7.16
C GLN A 285 -11.47 -13.99 -7.31
N SER A 286 -11.72 -13.40 -8.48
CA SER A 286 -13.01 -13.17 -9.14
C SER A 286 -13.98 -14.37 -9.13
N SER A 287 -13.47 -15.58 -8.97
CA SER A 287 -14.24 -16.83 -8.97
C SER A 287 -15.13 -17.06 -7.74
N GLN A 288 -15.03 -16.21 -6.70
CA GLN A 288 -15.76 -16.38 -5.44
C GLN A 288 -16.91 -15.38 -5.20
N LEU A 289 -17.16 -14.44 -6.12
CA LEU A 289 -18.28 -13.50 -6.06
C LEU A 289 -19.31 -13.81 -7.15
N ASP A 290 -20.60 -13.57 -6.85
CA ASP A 290 -21.68 -13.76 -7.82
C ASP A 290 -21.38 -12.97 -9.12
N ALA A 291 -21.19 -13.71 -10.21
CA ALA A 291 -20.79 -13.19 -11.53
C ALA A 291 -21.66 -12.00 -12.00
N GLY A 292 -22.94 -11.98 -11.64
CA GLY A 292 -23.87 -10.91 -12.03
C GLY A 292 -23.56 -9.51 -11.46
N ILE A 293 -22.80 -9.38 -10.37
CA ILE A 293 -22.43 -8.06 -9.82
C ILE A 293 -21.15 -7.54 -10.47
N TYR A 294 -20.18 -8.43 -10.69
CA TYR A 294 -18.92 -8.11 -11.36
C TYR A 294 -19.14 -7.67 -12.82
N ASP A 295 -20.01 -8.38 -13.55
CA ASP A 295 -20.34 -8.06 -14.94
C ASP A 295 -21.13 -6.75 -15.09
N VAL A 296 -21.86 -6.33 -14.04
CA VAL A 296 -22.72 -5.14 -14.08
C VAL A 296 -21.98 -3.86 -13.69
N TYR A 297 -21.05 -3.93 -12.73
CA TYR A 297 -20.38 -2.77 -12.13
C TYR A 297 -18.88 -2.65 -12.41
N PHE A 298 -18.19 -3.76 -12.66
CA PHE A 298 -16.73 -3.77 -12.89
C PHE A 298 -16.33 -4.71 -14.04
N PRO A 299 -16.94 -4.61 -15.24
CA PRO A 299 -16.80 -5.58 -16.32
C PRO A 299 -15.38 -5.71 -16.92
N TYR A 300 -14.44 -4.87 -16.50
CA TYR A 300 -13.09 -4.79 -17.06
C TYR A 300 -11.99 -5.25 -16.10
N LEU A 301 -12.31 -5.74 -14.90
CA LEU A 301 -11.34 -6.38 -14.00
C LEU A 301 -11.00 -7.82 -14.44
N SER A 302 -11.89 -8.47 -15.19
CA SER A 302 -11.67 -9.79 -15.81
C SER A 302 -10.49 -9.80 -16.80
N ALA A 303 -10.21 -8.69 -17.47
CA ALA A 303 -9.11 -8.56 -18.44
C ALA A 303 -7.71 -8.54 -17.79
N LEU A 304 -7.59 -8.47 -16.46
CA LEU A 304 -6.31 -8.56 -15.74
C LEU A 304 -5.98 -10.00 -15.30
N ASP A 305 -6.95 -10.92 -15.28
CA ASP A 305 -6.73 -12.35 -15.00
C ASP A 305 -6.20 -13.10 -16.25
N GLU A 306 -6.38 -12.57 -17.46
CA GLU A 306 -5.91 -13.18 -18.72
C GLU A 306 -4.46 -12.81 -19.09
N GLY A 307 -3.71 -12.18 -18.18
CA GLY A 307 -2.36 -11.66 -18.42
C GLY A 307 -1.29 -12.10 -17.42
N ALA A 308 -1.49 -13.22 -16.72
CA ALA A 308 -0.49 -13.88 -15.86
C ALA A 308 -0.06 -15.23 -16.45
#